data_AF-A6UR44-F1
#
_entry.id   AF-A6UR44-F1
#
_cell.length_a   1.000
_cell.length_b   1.000
_cell.length_c   1.000
_cell.angle_alpha   90.00
_cell.angle_beta   90.00
_cell.angle_gamma   90.00
#
_symmetry.space_group_name_H-M   'P 1'
#
loop_
_entity.id
_entity.type
_entity.pdbx_description
1 polymer ?
#
loop_
_entity_poly.entity_id
_entity_poly.type
_entity_poly.pdbx_seq_one_letter_code
_entity_poly.pdbx_strand_id
1 'polypeptide(L)'
;MDALKEVYSTIEKRIKEKPEGSYVVKLTTNDKKTAVNKICEKIGEEAAETILAAKDNDKSEIIYESADLIFHTFVLLAKFGISYEELNEEFKKRMK
;
A
#
# COMPACT_ATOMS: atom_id res chain seq x y z
N MET A 1 -8.05 -15.90 5.36
CA MET A 1 -7.02 -15.10 6.05
C MET A 1 -7.69 -13.74 6.31
N ASP A 2 -7.11 -12.75 7.00
CA ASP A 2 -7.77 -11.43 7.02
C ASP A 2 -7.54 -10.72 5.67
N ALA A 3 -8.42 -9.76 5.32
CA ALA A 3 -8.37 -9.09 4.02
C ALA A 3 -7.05 -8.34 3.77
N LEU A 4 -6.43 -7.76 4.80
CA LEU A 4 -5.18 -7.02 4.67
C LEU A 4 -4.03 -7.95 4.29
N LYS A 5 -3.95 -9.12 4.93
CA LYS A 5 -2.94 -10.11 4.61
C LYS A 5 -3.14 -10.70 3.21
N GLU A 6 -4.38 -10.93 2.78
CA GLU A 6 -4.68 -11.41 1.42
C GLU A 6 -4.29 -10.39 0.33
N VAL A 7 -4.56 -9.10 0.58
CA VAL A 7 -4.10 -8.01 -0.28
C VAL A 7 -2.58 -7.98 -0.35
N TYR A 8 -1.89 -8.08 0.79
CA TYR A 8 -0.42 -8.08 0.82
C TYR A 8 0.17 -9.23 0.01
N SER A 9 -0.29 -10.46 0.25
CA SER A 9 0.18 -11.63 -0.51
C SER A 9 -0.12 -11.52 -2.00
N THR A 10 -1.25 -10.90 -2.38
CA THR A 10 -1.58 -10.64 -3.79
C THR A 10 -0.62 -9.63 -4.42
N ILE A 11 -0.23 -8.58 -3.68
CA ILE A 11 0.76 -7.59 -4.12
C ILE A 11 2.11 -8.28 -4.36
N GLU A 12 2.60 -9.06 -3.39
CA GLU A 12 3.87 -9.78 -3.51
C GLU A 12 3.87 -10.72 -4.72
N LYS A 13 2.78 -11.49 -4.89
CA LYS A 13 2.59 -12.37 -6.04
C LYS A 13 2.65 -11.60 -7.36
N ARG A 14 1.98 -10.45 -7.46
CA ARG A 14 2.00 -9.61 -8.66
C ARG A 14 3.38 -9.02 -8.96
N ILE A 15 4.14 -8.63 -7.94
CA ILE A 15 5.54 -8.15 -8.12
C ILE A 15 6.42 -9.27 -8.66
N LYS A 16 6.25 -10.50 -8.15
CA LYS A 16 7.02 -11.68 -8.55
C LYS A 16 6.68 -12.16 -9.96
N GLU A 17 5.39 -12.38 -10.23
CA GLU A 17 4.90 -13.00 -11.47
C GLU A 17 4.77 -12.02 -12.63
N LYS A 18 4.70 -10.72 -12.33
CA LYS A 18 4.57 -9.64 -13.32
C LYS A 18 3.44 -9.87 -14.35
N PRO A 19 2.22 -10.22 -13.93
CA PRO A 19 1.12 -10.42 -14.88
C PRO A 19 0.82 -9.14 -15.66
N GLU A 20 0.53 -9.31 -16.95
CA GLU A 20 0.21 -8.21 -17.86
C GLU A 20 -1.03 -7.42 -17.37
N GLY A 21 -1.01 -6.10 -17.54
CA GLY A 21 -2.11 -5.21 -17.14
C GLY A 21 -2.24 -4.98 -15.62
N SER A 22 -1.45 -5.63 -14.77
CA SER A 22 -1.51 -5.43 -13.33
C SER A 22 -1.09 -4.02 -12.91
N TYR A 23 -1.93 -3.36 -12.12
CA TYR A 23 -1.63 -2.04 -11.55
C TYR A 23 -0.36 -2.05 -10.69
N VAL A 24 -0.20 -3.08 -9.85
CA VAL A 24 1.00 -3.26 -9.01
C VAL A 24 2.26 -3.36 -9.89
N VAL A 25 2.16 -4.05 -11.03
CA VAL A 25 3.27 -4.19 -11.99
C VAL A 25 3.58 -2.84 -12.61
N LYS A 26 2.57 -2.06 -13.04
CA LYS A 26 2.76 -0.71 -13.59
C LYS A 26 3.50 0.23 -12.61
N LEU A 27 3.16 0.18 -11.32
CA LEU A 27 3.84 0.97 -10.28
C LEU A 27 5.28 0.52 -10.05
N THR A 28 5.56 -0.79 -10.15
CA THR A 28 6.83 -1.39 -9.71
C THR A 28 7.83 -1.72 -10.82
N THR A 29 7.48 -1.60 -12.11
CA THR A 29 8.28 -2.08 -13.26
C THR A 29 9.36 -1.10 -13.78
N ASN A 30 9.35 0.16 -13.38
CA ASN A 30 10.41 1.11 -13.77
C ASN A 30 11.72 0.85 -13.00
N ASP A 31 12.80 1.57 -13.34
CA ASP A 31 14.00 1.57 -12.51
C ASP A 31 13.63 1.85 -11.04
N LYS A 32 14.44 1.32 -10.10
CA LYS A 32 14.07 1.33 -8.68
C LYS A 32 13.75 2.74 -8.16
N LYS A 33 14.47 3.77 -8.62
CA LYS A 33 14.26 5.16 -8.19
C LYS A 33 12.93 5.69 -8.72
N THR A 34 12.65 5.51 -10.01
CA THR A 34 11.40 5.93 -10.64
C THR A 34 10.19 5.17 -10.10
N ALA A 35 10.31 3.86 -9.85
CA ALA A 35 9.24 3.06 -9.27
C ALA A 35 8.91 3.50 -7.84
N VAL A 36 9.92 3.70 -6.99
CA VAL A 36 9.72 4.19 -5.62
C VAL A 36 9.11 5.58 -5.63
N ASN A 37 9.57 6.48 -6.49
CA ASN A 37 8.98 7.83 -6.61
C ASN A 37 7.48 7.77 -6.94
N LYS A 38 7.06 6.94 -7.91
CA LYS A 38 5.63 6.77 -8.26
C LYS A 38 4.80 6.23 -7.09
N ILE A 39 5.35 5.28 -6.34
CA ILE A 39 4.66 4.73 -5.16
C ILE A 39 4.55 5.81 -4.07
N CYS A 40 5.62 6.54 -3.80
CA CYS A 40 5.63 7.62 -2.80
C CYS A 40 4.70 8.78 -3.18
N GLU A 41 4.59 9.11 -4.46
CA GLU A 41 3.64 10.11 -4.97
C GLU A 41 2.20 9.71 -4.65
N LYS A 42 1.82 8.46 -4.95
CA LYS A 42 0.51 7.92 -4.58
C LYS A 42 0.29 7.93 -3.06
N ILE A 43 1.25 7.46 -2.26
CA ILE A 43 1.13 7.52 -0.79
C ILE A 43 0.88 8.96 -0.30
N GLY A 44 1.56 9.95 -0.88
CA GLY A 44 1.36 11.35 -0.53
C GLY A 44 -0.02 11.89 -0.90
N GLU A 45 -0.52 11.50 -2.08
CA GLU A 45 -1.87 11.82 -2.57
C GLU A 45 -2.95 11.23 -1.64
N GLU A 46 -2.93 9.91 -1.41
CA GLU A 46 -3.94 9.23 -0.57
C GLU A 46 -3.91 9.72 0.89
N ALA A 47 -2.73 10.07 1.40
CA ALA A 47 -2.59 10.65 2.73
C ALA A 47 -3.25 12.03 2.81
N ALA A 48 -3.08 12.88 1.78
CA ALA A 48 -3.73 14.18 1.72
C ALA A 48 -5.25 14.02 1.59
N GLU A 49 -5.73 13.12 0.74
CA GLU A 49 -7.15 12.85 0.53
C GLU A 49 -7.81 12.29 1.79
N THR A 50 -7.18 11.34 2.49
CA THR A 50 -7.66 10.83 3.79
C THR A 50 -7.82 11.96 4.82
N ILE A 51 -6.86 12.91 4.87
CA ILE A 51 -6.91 14.05 5.78
C ILE A 51 -8.04 15.01 5.40
N LEU A 52 -8.24 15.27 4.10
CA LEU A 52 -9.32 16.13 3.62
C LEU A 52 -10.69 15.51 3.89
N ALA A 53 -10.87 14.22 3.60
CA ALA A 53 -12.08 13.47 3.93
C ALA A 53 -12.43 13.55 5.43
N ALA A 54 -11.41 13.45 6.30
CA ALA A 54 -11.58 13.62 7.73
C ALA A 54 -12.02 15.04 8.12
N LYS A 55 -11.47 16.08 7.48
CA LYS A 55 -11.89 17.48 7.70
C LYS A 55 -13.32 17.74 7.24
N ASP A 56 -13.75 17.06 6.18
CA ASP A 56 -15.10 17.17 5.65
C ASP A 56 -16.12 16.27 6.37
N ASN A 57 -15.64 15.49 7.36
CA ASN A 57 -16.44 14.53 8.14
C ASN A 57 -17.17 13.50 7.24
N ASP A 58 -16.56 13.16 6.10
CA ASP A 58 -17.07 12.18 5.16
C ASP A 58 -16.56 10.78 5.53
N LYS A 59 -17.40 10.03 6.24
CA LYS A 59 -17.04 8.69 6.71
C LYS A 59 -16.74 7.71 5.57
N SER A 60 -17.46 7.80 4.45
CA SER A 60 -17.24 6.91 3.29
C SER A 60 -15.86 7.15 2.71
N GLU A 61 -15.53 8.42 2.50
CA GLU A 61 -14.28 8.82 1.87
C GLU A 61 -13.08 8.55 2.79
N ILE A 62 -13.21 8.78 4.11
CA ILE A 62 -12.16 8.41 5.07
C ILE A 62 -11.82 6.92 4.93
N ILE A 63 -12.81 6.04 4.81
CA ILE A 63 -12.59 4.60 4.68
C ILE A 63 -11.94 4.27 3.34
N TYR A 64 -12.43 4.89 2.25
CA TYR A 64 -11.94 4.67 0.90
C TYR A 64 -10.46 5.06 0.78
N GLU A 65 -10.11 6.30 1.15
CA GLU A 65 -8.74 6.80 1.02
C GLU A 65 -7.79 6.15 2.02
N SER A 66 -8.28 5.74 3.20
CA SER A 66 -7.48 4.93 4.12
C SER A 66 -7.11 3.58 3.51
N ALA A 67 -8.03 2.96 2.76
CA ALA A 67 -7.76 1.68 2.11
C ALA A 67 -6.71 1.85 1.00
N ASP A 68 -6.80 2.90 0.20
CA ASP A 68 -5.82 3.19 -0.87
C ASP A 68 -4.45 3.60 -0.29
N LEU A 69 -4.43 4.39 0.79
CA LEU A 69 -3.19 4.71 1.53
C LEU A 69 -2.50 3.44 2.06
N ILE A 70 -3.25 2.53 2.68
CA ILE A 70 -2.72 1.26 3.18
C ILE A 70 -2.24 0.38 2.02
N PHE A 71 -3.02 0.28 0.95
CA PHE A 71 -2.67 -0.48 -0.25
C PHE A 71 -1.34 0.01 -0.84
N HIS A 72 -1.19 1.32 -1.04
CA HIS A 72 0.01 1.92 -1.59
C HIS A 72 1.22 1.77 -0.65
N THR A 73 1.00 1.85 0.66
CA THR A 73 2.02 1.53 1.66
C THR A 73 2.47 0.07 1.55
N PHE A 74 1.54 -0.88 1.38
CA PHE A 74 1.88 -2.29 1.18
C PHE A 74 2.65 -2.53 -0.12
N VAL A 75 2.31 -1.84 -1.20
CA VAL A 75 3.09 -1.89 -2.45
C VAL A 75 4.53 -1.42 -2.23
N LEU A 76 4.73 -0.36 -1.42
CA LEU A 76 6.08 0.10 -1.05
C LEU A 76 6.84 -0.99 -0.27
N LEU A 77 6.25 -1.52 0.79
CA LEU A 77 6.89 -2.53 1.64
C LEU A 77 7.27 -3.78 0.86
N ALA A 78 6.34 -4.31 0.05
CA ALA A 78 6.59 -5.47 -0.79
C ALA A 78 7.66 -5.19 -1.87
N LYS A 79 7.72 -3.97 -2.43
CA LYS A 79 8.79 -3.54 -3.34
C LYS A 79 10.17 -3.55 -2.68
N PHE A 80 10.24 -3.31 -1.37
CA PHE A 80 11.46 -3.40 -0.58
C PHE A 80 11.72 -4.79 0.01
N GLY A 81 10.86 -5.78 -0.29
CA GLY A 81 11.01 -7.15 0.18
C GLY A 81 10.73 -7.33 1.67
N ILE A 82 10.04 -6.39 2.29
CA ILE A 82 9.56 -6.50 3.67
C ILE A 82 8.36 -7.44 3.66
N SER A 83 8.32 -8.42 4.56
CA SER A 83 7.19 -9.35 4.67
C SER A 83 6.04 -8.76 5.51
N TYR A 84 4.83 -9.29 5.33
CA TYR A 84 3.69 -8.94 6.17
C TYR A 84 3.97 -9.28 7.65
N GLU A 85 4.68 -10.37 7.90
CA GLU A 85 5.09 -10.82 9.22
C GLU A 85 6.00 -9.79 9.92
N GLU A 86 7.00 -9.24 9.22
CA GLU A 86 7.86 -8.19 9.76
C GLU A 86 7.07 -6.93 10.14
N LEU A 87 6.13 -6.49 9.29
CA LEU A 87 5.25 -5.37 9.59
C LEU A 87 4.36 -5.69 10.81
N ASN A 88 3.81 -6.90 10.88
CA ASN A 88 2.93 -7.31 11.96
C ASN A 88 3.67 -7.40 13.30
N GLU A 89 4.92 -7.86 13.33
CA GLU A 89 5.75 -7.82 14.54
C GLU A 89 5.97 -6.39 15.04
N GLU A 90 6.09 -5.43 14.12
CA GLU A 90 6.17 -4.02 14.48
C GLU A 90 4.83 -3.53 15.07
N PHE A 91 3.68 -3.90 14.50
CA PHE A 91 2.38 -3.57 15.08
C PHE A 91 2.14 -4.20 16.46
N LYS A 92 2.56 -5.45 16.68
CA LYS A 92 2.45 -6.10 18.00
C LYS A 92 3.15 -5.33 19.12
N LYS A 93 4.22 -4.60 18.82
CA LYS A 93 4.92 -3.74 19.80
C LYS A 93 4.07 -2.55 20.26
N ARG A 94 3.08 -2.11 19.46
CA ARG A 94 2.16 -1.01 19.80
C ARG A 94 0.96 -1.46 20.63
N MET A 95 0.79 -2.77 20.83
CA MET A 95 -0.28 -3.36 21.64
C MET A 95 0.16 -3.66 23.09
N LYS A 96 1.40 -3.31 23.45
CA LYS A 96 1.97 -3.43 24.79
C LYS A 96 1.90 -2.07 25.48
#